data_AF-A0A0S6UDV4-F1
#
_entry.id   AF-A0A0S6UDV4-F1
#
_cell.length_a   1.000
_cell.length_b   1.000
_cell.length_c   1.000
_cell.angle_alpha   90.00
_cell.angle_beta   90.00
_cell.angle_gamma   90.00
#
_symmetry.space_group_name_H-M   'P 1'
#
loop_
_entity.id
_entity.type
_entity.pdbx_description
1 polymer ?
#
loop_
_entity_poly.entity_id
_entity_poly.type
_entity_poly.pdbx_seq_one_letter_code
_entity_poly.pdbx_strand_id
1 'polypeptide(L)' 'MSSEIKTLTWRDYYQMVTTLAMLFLGPAIWIRALSHPSPMAWITGAGFLGLGIYRSLAFTRYFIRRRKEARI' A
#
# COMPACT_ATOMS: atom_id res chain seq x y z
N MET A 1 28.84 -16.75 -6.11
CA MET A 1 27.81 -16.08 -5.30
C MET A 1 26.93 -15.29 -6.24
N SER A 2 25.92 -15.94 -6.83
CA SER A 2 25.03 -15.33 -7.82
C SER A 2 24.12 -14.34 -7.09
N SER A 3 24.28 -13.06 -7.35
CA SER A 3 23.28 -12.06 -7.01
C SER A 3 22.06 -12.32 -7.90
N GLU A 4 21.22 -13.27 -7.50
CA GLU A 4 19.87 -13.39 -8.05
C GLU A 4 19.14 -12.08 -7.74
N ILE A 5 19.17 -11.17 -8.70
CA ILE A 5 18.21 -10.08 -8.80
C ILE A 5 16.87 -10.80 -8.97
N LYS A 6 16.21 -11.15 -7.87
CA LYS A 6 14.82 -11.60 -7.88
C LYS A 6 14.01 -10.44 -8.40
N THR A 7 13.83 -10.41 -9.72
CA THR A 7 13.01 -9.45 -10.42
C THR A 7 11.63 -9.45 -9.77
N LEU A 8 11.14 -8.28 -9.37
CA LEU A 8 9.78 -8.13 -8.87
C LEU A 8 8.81 -8.82 -9.82
N THR A 9 8.01 -9.75 -9.30
CA THR A 9 7.04 -10.42 -10.16
C THR A 9 5.96 -9.42 -10.57
N TRP A 10 5.30 -9.66 -11.70
CA TRP A 10 4.18 -8.82 -12.14
C TRP A 10 3.09 -8.67 -11.06
N ARG A 11 2.89 -9.73 -10.26
CA ARG A 11 1.97 -9.72 -9.13
C ARG A 11 2.41 -8.75 -8.03
N ASP A 12 3.70 -8.71 -7.72
CA ASP A 12 4.24 -7.79 -6.71
C ASP A 12 4.09 -6.33 -7.16
N TYR A 13 4.33 -6.06 -8.45
CA TYR A 13 4.13 -4.73 -9.03
C TYR A 13 2.66 -4.29 -8.95
N TYR A 14 1.73 -5.16 -9.33
CA TYR A 14 0.29 -4.89 -9.23
C TYR A 14 -0.14 -4.62 -7.77
N GLN A 15 0.34 -5.42 -6.83
CA GLN A 15 0.04 -5.21 -5.40
C GLN A 15 0.59 -3.89 -4.87
N MET A 16 1.79 -3.50 -5.31
CA MET A 16 2.41 -2.25 -4.91
C MET A 16 1.64 -1.04 -5.45
N VAL A 17 1.32 -1.03 -6.75
CA VAL A 17 0.56 0.05 -7.39
C VAL A 17 -0.84 0.18 -6.80
N THR A 18 -1.55 -0.95 -6.59
CA THR A 18 -2.88 -0.92 -5.96
C THR A 18 -2.84 -0.44 -4.51
N THR A 19 -1.79 -0.79 -3.76
CA THR A 19 -1.60 -0.29 -2.38
C THR A 19 -1.35 1.22 -2.36
N LEU A 20 -0.51 1.73 -3.26
CA LEU A 20 -0.31 3.16 -3.46
C LEU A 20 -1.61 3.87 -3.84
N ALA A 21 -2.37 3.31 -4.78
CA ALA A 21 -3.66 3.85 -5.16
C ALA A 21 -4.62 3.92 -3.97
N MET A 22 -4.71 2.88 -3.14
CA MET A 22 -5.54 2.88 -1.92
C MET A 22 -5.12 3.98 -0.93
N LEU A 23 -3.81 4.16 -0.74
CA LEU A 23 -3.25 5.19 0.14
C LEU A 23 -3.56 6.62 -0.33
N PHE A 24 -3.63 6.86 -1.63
CA PHE A 24 -3.97 8.19 -2.18
C PHE A 24 -5.47 8.41 -2.34
N LEU A 25 -6.22 7.36 -2.66
CA LEU A 25 -7.68 7.44 -2.82
C LEU A 25 -8.38 7.70 -1.49
N GLY A 26 -7.92 7.11 -0.38
CA GLY A 26 -8.51 7.35 0.94
C GLY A 26 -8.57 8.84 1.32
N PRO A 27 -7.42 9.56 1.33
CA PRO A 27 -7.37 10.99 1.59
C PRO A 27 -8.12 11.82 0.54
N ALA A 28 -8.04 11.44 -0.74
CA ALA A 28 -8.77 12.15 -1.80
C ALA A 28 -10.29 12.09 -1.59
N ILE A 29 -10.82 10.93 -1.15
CA ILE A 29 -12.23 10.77 -0.79
C ILE A 29 -12.59 11.65 0.40
N TRP A 30 -11.74 11.73 1.43
CA TRP A 30 -11.99 12.62 2.58
C TRP A 30 -11.95 14.09 2.19
N ILE A 31 -10.99 14.52 1.37
CA ILE A 31 -10.94 15.90 0.85
C ILE A 31 -12.23 16.23 0.10
N ARG A 32 -12.72 15.32 -0.76
CA ARG A 32 -14.01 15.48 -1.44
C ARG A 32 -15.18 15.53 -0.46
N ALA A 33 -15.14 14.72 0.60
CA ALA A 33 -16.18 14.68 1.63
C ALA A 33 -16.28 15.98 2.44
N LEU A 34 -15.23 16.81 2.46
CA LEU A 34 -15.30 18.16 3.05
C LEU A 34 -16.25 19.08 2.27
N SER A 35 -16.28 18.97 0.94
CA SER A 35 -17.18 19.75 0.09
C SER A 35 -18.58 19.13 -0.01
N HIS A 36 -18.68 17.80 0.05
CA HIS A 36 -19.94 17.07 0.01
C HIS A 36 -19.98 16.05 1.15
N PRO A 37 -20.45 16.45 2.35
CA PRO A 37 -20.45 15.59 3.52
C PRO A 37 -21.35 14.38 3.29
N SER A 38 -20.72 13.21 3.25
CA SER A 38 -21.41 11.92 3.19
C SER A 38 -20.77 11.00 4.22
N PRO A 39 -21.52 10.47 5.21
CA PRO A 39 -21.00 9.50 6.17
C PRO A 39 -20.35 8.30 5.47
N MET A 40 -20.90 7.88 4.33
CA MET A 40 -20.36 6.78 3.54
C MET A 40 -18.97 7.11 2.96
N ALA A 41 -18.73 8.36 2.55
CA ALA A 41 -17.44 8.79 2.04
C ALA A 41 -16.37 8.77 3.15
N TRP A 42 -16.72 9.13 4.38
CA TRP A 42 -15.82 9.06 5.53
C TRP A 42 -15.42 7.63 5.85
N ILE A 43 -16.39 6.71 5.92
CA ILE A 43 -16.13 5.28 6.17
C ILE A 43 -15.31 4.67 5.03
N THR A 44 -15.66 4.98 3.78
CA THR A 44 -14.93 4.46 2.60
C THR A 44 -13.50 4.97 2.59
N GLY A 45 -13.27 6.27 2.81
CA GLY A 45 -11.93 6.85 2.91
C GLY A 45 -11.09 6.21 4.01
N ALA A 46 -11.69 5.98 5.20
CA ALA A 46 -11.05 5.27 6.30
C ALA A 46 -10.69 3.81 5.94
N GLY A 47 -11.61 3.11 5.28
CA GLY A 47 -11.40 1.72 4.85
C GLY A 47 -10.27 1.59 3.82
N PHE A 48 -10.25 2.46 2.80
CA PHE A 48 -9.20 2.49 1.79
C PHE A 48 -7.84 2.85 2.40
N LEU A 49 -7.79 3.86 3.27
CA LEU A 49 -6.55 4.25 3.94
C LEU A 49 -6.06 3.14 4.88
N GLY A 50 -6.94 2.56 5.69
CA GLY A 50 -6.62 1.49 6.62
C GLY A 50 -6.07 0.25 5.92
N LEU A 51 -6.74 -0.20 4.85
CA LEU A 51 -6.26 -1.30 4.00
C LEU A 51 -4.92 -0.96 3.32
N GLY A 52 -4.79 0.26 2.79
CA GLY A 52 -3.55 0.74 2.17
C GLY A 52 -2.37 0.73 3.15
N ILE A 53 -2.57 1.22 4.38
CA ILE A 53 -1.55 1.24 5.44
C ILE A 53 -1.20 -0.20 5.87
N TYR A 54 -2.21 -1.04 6.12
CA TYR A 54 -1.99 -2.44 6.49
C TYR A 54 -1.14 -3.18 5.46
N ARG A 55 -1.49 -3.05 4.17
CA ARG A 55 -0.73 -3.67 3.08
C ARG A 55 0.67 -3.07 2.95
N SER A 56 0.83 -1.76 3.13
CA SER A 56 2.13 -1.09 3.08
C SER A 56 3.07 -1.54 4.20
N LEU A 57 2.54 -1.76 5.41
CA LEU A 57 3.31 -2.29 6.53
C LEU A 57 3.73 -3.75 6.29
N ALA A 58 2.83 -4.57 5.75
CA ALA A 58 3.15 -5.94 5.36
C ALA A 58 4.25 -5.98 4.28
N PHE A 59 4.16 -5.11 3.27
CA PHE A 59 5.17 -4.98 2.22
C PHE A 59 6.52 -4.51 2.78
N THR A 60 6.51 -3.49 3.62
CA THR A 60 7.70 -2.97 4.28
C THR A 60 8.38 -4.05 5.12
N ARG A 61 7.62 -4.82 5.91
CA ARG A 61 8.16 -5.95 6.69
C ARG A 61 8.72 -7.05 5.80
N TYR A 62 8.08 -7.36 4.68
CA TYR A 62 8.55 -8.35 3.71
C TYR A 62 9.88 -7.95 3.08
N PHE A 63 9.99 -6.70 2.60
CA PHE A 63 11.21 -6.18 2.00
C PHE A 63 12.34 -6.02 3.02
N ILE A 64 12.04 -5.57 4.24
CA ILE A 64 13.04 -5.47 5.32
C ILE A 64 13.59 -6.85 5.69
N ARG A 65 12.74 -7.87 5.83
CA ARG A 65 13.18 -9.24 6.09
C ARG A 65 14.10 -9.77 4.98
N ARG A 66 13.71 -9.56 3.71
CA ARG A 66 14.56 -9.93 2.56
C ARG A 66 15.90 -9.21 2.53
N ARG A 67 15.96 -7.92 2.89
CA ARG A 67 17.24 -7.19 2.99
C ARG A 67 18.12 -7.68 4.14
N LYS A 68 17.53 -8.17 5.23
CA LYS A 68 18.27 -8.69 6.39
C LYS A 68 18.93 -10.04 6.08
N GLU A 69 18.25 -10.89 5.31
CA GLU A 69 18.80 -12.17 4.82
C GLU A 69 19.90 -11.98 3.78
N ALA A 70 19.83 -10.95 2.94
CA ALA A 70 20.88 -10.64 1.96
C ALA A 70 22.16 -10.02 2.55
N ARG A 71 22.20 -9.77 3.88
CA ARG A 71 23.30 -9.10 4.58
C ARG A 71 24.09 -10.02 5.53
N ILE A 72 23.70 -11.30 5.62
CA ILE A 72 24.38 -12.37 6.35
C ILE A 72 25.06 -13.26 5.31
#